data_AF-A0A2D6Q0M7-F1
#
_entry.id   AF-A0A2D6Q0M7-F1
#
_cell.length_a   1.000
_cell.length_b   1.000
_cell.length_c   1.000
_cell.angle_alpha   90.00
_cell.angle_beta   90.00
_cell.angle_gamma   90.00
#
_symmetry.space_group_name_H-M   'P 1'
#
loop_
_entity.id
_entity.type
_entity.pdbx_description
1 polymer ?
#
loop_
_entity_poly.entity_id
_entity_poly.type
_entity_poly.pdbx_seq_one_letter_code
_entity_poly.pdbx_strand_id
1 'polypeptide(L)'
;MRRIAVLILISTLVPIAGAQVRPLSNTDLCQRADRVVVGGVNKLESRWEGNKIVTDVTIMPTENLKGSGVGPFVVTIPGGTVGAVTLRASEAPRFTVGETVVLFLKPGSSPCDVYGWHKGKYTIVNGTVRELVNTSWAQFRQSLVDIIENL
;
A
#
# COMPACT_ATOMS: atom_id res chain seq x y z
N MET A 1 56.11 22.10 45.93
CA MET A 1 55.48 20.89 45.37
C MET A 1 53.98 21.12 45.25
N ARG A 2 53.44 21.41 44.05
CA ARG A 2 52.01 21.62 43.82
C ARG A 2 51.57 20.67 42.70
N ARG A 3 50.82 19.62 43.06
CA ARG A 3 50.25 18.64 42.12
C ARG A 3 48.99 19.24 41.51
N ILE A 4 48.98 19.50 40.21
CA ILE A 4 47.77 19.91 39.47
C ILE A 4 47.08 18.62 39.03
N ALA A 5 45.90 18.35 39.55
CA ALA A 5 45.04 17.25 39.12
C ALA A 5 44.30 17.70 37.84
N VAL A 6 44.56 17.00 36.72
CA VAL A 6 43.85 17.21 35.46
C VAL A 6 42.64 16.28 35.43
N LEU A 7 41.44 16.86 35.46
CA LEU A 7 40.18 16.16 35.30
C LEU A 7 39.89 16.00 33.80
N ILE A 8 40.06 14.78 33.29
CA ILE A 8 39.75 14.42 31.90
C ILE A 8 38.24 14.17 31.80
N LEU A 9 37.51 15.09 31.18
CA LEU A 9 36.09 14.96 30.88
C LEU A 9 35.93 14.14 29.59
N ILE A 10 35.63 12.85 29.74
CA ILE A 10 35.35 11.93 28.62
C ILE A 10 33.92 12.21 28.13
N SER A 11 33.81 13.03 27.08
CA SER A 11 32.54 13.23 26.35
C SER A 11 32.25 12.00 25.50
N THR A 12 31.24 11.23 25.87
CA THR A 12 30.77 10.09 25.08
C THR A 12 29.89 10.60 23.94
N LEU A 13 30.40 10.53 22.70
CA LEU A 13 29.60 10.68 21.49
C LEU A 13 28.62 9.51 21.41
N VAL A 14 27.36 9.71 21.77
CA VAL A 14 26.31 8.72 21.51
C VAL A 14 25.88 8.91 20.05
N PRO A 15 26.08 7.92 19.16
CA PRO A 15 25.54 8.00 17.81
C PRO A 15 24.01 7.90 17.89
N ILE A 16 23.32 8.97 17.49
CA ILE A 16 21.87 8.97 17.32
C ILE A 16 21.55 8.09 16.11
N ALA A 17 21.25 6.81 16.35
CA ALA A 17 20.74 5.92 15.33
C ALA A 17 19.29 6.34 14.98
N GLY A 18 19.16 7.28 14.05
CA GLY A 18 17.86 7.61 13.46
C GLY A 18 17.40 6.47 12.56
N ALA A 19 16.34 5.75 12.96
CA ALA A 19 15.69 4.78 12.10
C ALA A 19 15.06 5.52 10.90
N GLN A 20 15.77 5.57 9.76
CA GLN A 20 15.20 6.07 8.52
C GLN A 20 14.28 5.00 7.93
N VAL A 21 12.97 5.19 8.09
CA VAL A 21 11.97 4.43 7.34
C VAL A 21 12.07 4.87 5.88
N ARG A 22 12.65 4.03 5.02
CA ARG A 22 12.67 4.31 3.57
C ARG A 22 11.23 4.24 3.06
N PRO A 23 10.72 5.28 2.37
CA PRO A 23 9.41 5.20 1.74
C PRO A 23 9.42 4.07 0.70
N LEU A 24 8.37 3.25 0.72
CA LEU A 24 8.20 2.17 -0.25
C LEU A 24 8.08 2.80 -1.65
N SER A 25 9.06 2.57 -2.52
CA SER A 25 9.08 3.11 -3.88
C SER A 25 8.18 2.31 -4.83
N ASN A 26 7.84 2.87 -5.99
CA ASN A 26 7.13 2.10 -7.03
C ASN A 26 7.94 0.90 -7.51
N THR A 27 9.27 1.02 -7.56
CA THR A 27 10.18 -0.09 -7.84
C THR A 27 10.07 -1.18 -6.79
N ASP A 28 10.09 -0.82 -5.50
CA ASP A 28 9.90 -1.76 -4.38
C ASP A 28 8.54 -2.46 -4.43
N LEU A 29 7.49 -1.73 -4.79
CA LEU A 29 6.13 -2.24 -4.97
C LEU A 29 6.07 -3.23 -6.14
N CYS A 30 6.55 -2.86 -7.32
CA CYS A 30 6.58 -3.73 -8.50
C CYS A 30 7.43 -4.98 -8.26
N GLN A 31 8.58 -4.86 -7.58
CA GLN A 31 9.46 -5.99 -7.29
C GLN A 31 8.77 -7.04 -6.42
N ARG A 32 8.12 -6.59 -5.34
CA ARG A 32 7.59 -7.49 -4.31
C ARG A 32 6.12 -7.87 -4.51
N ALA A 33 5.39 -7.19 -5.37
CA ALA A 33 4.05 -7.60 -5.77
C ALA A 33 4.14 -8.73 -6.80
N ASP A 34 3.36 -9.79 -6.61
CA ASP A 34 3.23 -10.87 -7.59
C ASP A 34 2.31 -10.48 -8.74
N ARG A 35 1.33 -9.61 -8.46
CA ARG A 35 0.41 -9.07 -9.46
C ARG A 35 0.28 -7.55 -9.32
N VAL A 36 0.23 -6.86 -10.44
CA VAL A 36 -0.10 -5.43 -10.52
C VAL A 36 -1.30 -5.30 -11.44
N VAL A 37 -2.41 -4.82 -10.91
CA VAL A 37 -3.72 -4.88 -11.58
C VAL A 37 -4.35 -3.50 -11.65
N VAL A 38 -4.93 -3.18 -12.79
CA VAL A 38 -5.86 -2.06 -12.95
C VAL A 38 -7.28 -2.63 -12.97
N GLY A 39 -8.19 -2.05 -12.20
CA GLY A 39 -9.57 -2.54 -12.15
C GLY A 39 -10.54 -1.61 -11.46
N GLY A 40 -11.83 -1.91 -11.60
CA GLY A 40 -12.91 -1.18 -10.93
C GLY A 40 -13.31 -1.84 -9.60
N VAL A 41 -13.64 -1.03 -8.61
CA VAL A 41 -14.25 -1.50 -7.36
C VAL A 41 -15.74 -1.70 -7.57
N ASN A 42 -16.21 -2.94 -7.60
CA ASN A 42 -17.61 -3.26 -7.90
C ASN A 42 -18.48 -3.37 -6.63
N LYS A 43 -17.90 -3.85 -5.53
CA LYS A 43 -18.66 -4.12 -4.29
C LYS A 43 -17.78 -3.98 -3.05
N LEU A 44 -18.38 -3.51 -1.95
CA LEU A 44 -17.80 -3.46 -0.61
C LEU A 44 -18.77 -4.12 0.37
N GLU A 45 -18.31 -5.12 1.11
CA GLU A 45 -19.13 -5.81 2.11
C GLU A 45 -18.37 -5.92 3.43
N SER A 46 -18.86 -5.25 4.48
CA SER A 46 -18.28 -5.37 5.80
C SER A 46 -18.92 -6.52 6.57
N ARG A 47 -18.11 -7.32 7.26
CA ARG A 47 -18.55 -8.41 8.12
C ARG A 47 -17.70 -8.50 9.38
N TRP A 48 -18.26 -9.14 10.41
CA TRP A 48 -17.49 -9.55 11.57
C TRP A 48 -16.58 -10.74 11.21
N GLU A 49 -15.36 -10.68 11.69
CA GLU A 49 -14.38 -11.77 11.66
C GLU A 49 -13.79 -11.90 13.05
N GLY A 50 -14.34 -12.84 13.84
CA GLY A 50 -14.09 -12.91 15.27
C GLY A 50 -14.51 -11.62 15.98
N ASN A 51 -13.55 -10.93 16.61
CA ASN A 51 -13.77 -9.67 17.31
C ASN A 51 -13.39 -8.43 16.48
N LYS A 52 -13.11 -8.59 15.19
CA LYS A 52 -12.74 -7.51 14.27
C LYS A 52 -13.81 -7.35 13.19
N ILE A 53 -13.88 -6.16 12.60
CA ILE A 53 -14.64 -5.93 11.37
C ILE A 53 -13.63 -5.89 10.22
N VAL A 54 -13.94 -6.63 9.17
CA VAL A 54 -13.23 -6.60 7.90
C VAL A 54 -14.19 -6.20 6.79
N THR A 55 -13.66 -5.68 5.69
CA THR A 55 -14.41 -5.35 4.48
C THR A 55 -13.83 -6.11 3.31
N ASP A 56 -14.67 -6.95 2.70
CA ASP A 56 -14.38 -7.66 1.46
C ASP A 56 -14.64 -6.70 0.30
N VAL A 57 -13.63 -6.48 -0.52
CA VAL A 57 -13.64 -5.56 -1.67
C VAL A 57 -13.59 -6.38 -2.96
N THR A 58 -14.67 -6.36 -3.74
CA THR A 58 -14.71 -7.04 -5.04
C THR A 58 -14.13 -6.13 -6.13
N ILE A 59 -13.04 -6.58 -6.74
CA ILE A 59 -12.36 -5.90 -7.85
C ILE A 59 -12.70 -6.61 -9.16
N MET A 60 -13.08 -5.83 -10.17
CA MET A 60 -13.21 -6.26 -11.54
C MET A 60 -11.97 -5.82 -12.33
N PRO A 61 -11.04 -6.74 -12.67
CA PRO A 61 -9.82 -6.38 -13.39
C PRO A 61 -10.14 -5.95 -14.82
N THR A 62 -9.53 -4.86 -15.26
CA THR A 62 -9.56 -4.41 -16.67
C THR A 62 -8.23 -4.67 -17.36
N GLU A 63 -7.13 -4.70 -16.60
CA GLU A 63 -5.78 -4.92 -17.12
C GLU A 63 -4.89 -5.53 -16.02
N ASN A 64 -4.04 -6.50 -16.38
CA ASN A 64 -2.95 -6.96 -15.51
C ASN A 64 -1.63 -6.42 -16.09
N LEU A 65 -0.97 -5.49 -15.38
CA LEU A 65 0.34 -4.95 -15.75
C LEU A 65 1.48 -5.92 -15.38
N LYS A 66 1.31 -6.68 -14.29
CA LYS A 66 2.22 -7.76 -13.87
C LYS A 66 1.43 -8.97 -13.43
N GLY A 67 1.95 -10.15 -13.74
CA GLY A 67 1.33 -11.43 -13.42
C GLY A 67 0.08 -11.70 -14.24
N SER A 68 -0.61 -12.79 -13.91
CA SER A 68 -1.83 -13.21 -14.61
C SER A 68 -2.99 -13.39 -13.64
N GLY A 69 -4.20 -13.30 -14.16
CA GLY A 69 -5.44 -13.52 -13.40
C GLY A 69 -6.64 -13.12 -14.23
N VAL A 70 -7.67 -13.95 -14.18
CA VAL A 70 -8.89 -13.77 -14.98
C VAL A 70 -10.08 -13.64 -14.04
N GLY A 71 -10.97 -12.70 -14.37
CA GLY A 71 -12.23 -12.51 -13.67
C GLY A 71 -12.12 -11.73 -12.35
N PRO A 72 -13.27 -11.50 -11.69
CA PRO A 72 -13.33 -10.78 -10.43
C PRO A 72 -12.56 -11.48 -9.32
N PHE A 73 -11.95 -10.71 -8.42
CA PHE A 73 -11.36 -11.23 -7.20
C PHE A 73 -11.69 -10.35 -6.00
N VAL A 74 -11.50 -10.90 -4.81
CA VAL A 74 -11.76 -10.20 -3.54
C VAL A 74 -10.44 -9.92 -2.83
N VAL A 75 -10.30 -8.68 -2.35
CA VAL A 75 -9.28 -8.31 -1.35
C VAL A 75 -9.97 -7.97 -0.05
N THR A 76 -9.42 -8.42 1.07
CA THR A 76 -10.01 -8.21 2.39
C THR A 76 -9.17 -7.19 3.15
N ILE A 77 -9.82 -6.13 3.63
CA ILE A 77 -9.16 -5.10 4.42
C ILE A 77 -9.72 -5.01 5.83
N PRO A 78 -8.91 -4.70 6.84
CA PRO A 78 -9.44 -4.43 8.17
C PRO A 78 -10.22 -3.11 8.19
N GLY A 79 -11.28 -3.08 8.98
CA GLY A 79 -12.20 -1.96 9.07
C GLY A 79 -13.46 -2.17 8.26
N GLY A 80 -14.41 -1.25 8.44
CA GLY A 80 -15.74 -1.34 7.84
C GLY A 80 -16.82 -0.92 8.81
N THR A 81 -18.06 -1.08 8.38
CA THR A 81 -19.25 -0.76 9.18
C THR A 81 -20.23 -1.92 9.16
N VAL A 82 -20.59 -2.46 10.33
CA VAL A 82 -21.62 -3.50 10.47
C VAL A 82 -22.71 -2.99 11.41
N GLY A 83 -23.91 -2.78 10.88
CA GLY A 83 -25.00 -2.13 11.62
C GLY A 83 -24.58 -0.74 12.10
N ALA A 84 -24.59 -0.52 13.42
CA ALA A 84 -24.18 0.74 14.03
C ALA A 84 -22.67 0.81 14.39
N VAL A 85 -21.92 -0.28 14.22
CA VAL A 85 -20.52 -0.35 14.65
C VAL A 85 -19.60 -0.09 13.48
N THR A 86 -18.72 0.91 13.60
CA THR A 86 -17.67 1.20 12.62
C THR A 86 -16.30 0.93 13.21
N LEU A 87 -15.48 0.11 12.55
CA LEU A 87 -14.06 -0.03 12.85
C LEU A 87 -13.26 0.73 11.80
N ARG A 88 -12.39 1.65 12.24
CA ARG A 88 -11.48 2.38 11.36
C ARG A 88 -10.06 1.87 11.56
N ALA A 89 -9.49 1.28 10.52
CA ALA A 89 -8.06 0.98 10.46
C ALA A 89 -7.35 2.09 9.67
N SER A 90 -6.57 2.94 10.35
CA SER A 90 -5.97 4.14 9.75
C SER A 90 -5.02 3.84 8.58
N GLU A 91 -4.25 2.76 8.69
CA GLU A 91 -3.25 2.37 7.70
C GLU A 91 -3.83 1.49 6.58
N ALA A 92 -5.10 1.11 6.67
CA ALA A 92 -5.75 0.32 5.64
C ALA A 92 -6.04 1.16 4.38
N PRO A 93 -5.80 0.61 3.18
CA PRO A 93 -6.23 1.26 1.95
C PRO A 93 -7.76 1.43 1.98
N ARG A 94 -8.24 2.59 1.55
CA ARG A 94 -9.67 2.89 1.49
C ARG A 94 -10.18 2.68 0.09
N PHE A 95 -11.37 2.10 -0.01
CA PHE A 95 -12.04 1.82 -1.27
C PHE A 95 -13.41 2.48 -1.33
N THR A 96 -13.81 2.86 -2.53
CA THR A 96 -15.15 3.38 -2.84
C THR A 96 -15.69 2.66 -4.06
N VAL A 97 -16.93 2.17 -4.00
CA VAL A 97 -17.59 1.54 -5.15
C VAL A 97 -17.61 2.51 -6.34
N GLY A 98 -17.30 2.00 -7.53
CA GLY A 98 -17.27 2.75 -8.78
C GLY A 98 -15.93 3.43 -9.09
N GLU A 99 -14.96 3.43 -8.16
CA GLU A 99 -13.64 3.99 -8.46
C GLU A 99 -12.77 2.99 -9.25
N THR A 100 -11.88 3.52 -10.11
CA THR A 100 -10.85 2.73 -10.80
C THR A 100 -9.55 2.81 -10.00
N VAL A 101 -8.92 1.67 -9.76
CA VAL A 101 -7.73 1.55 -8.92
C VAL A 101 -6.60 0.81 -9.62
N VAL A 102 -5.36 1.15 -9.24
CA VAL A 102 -4.17 0.33 -9.45
C VAL A 102 -3.84 -0.34 -8.13
N LEU A 103 -3.71 -1.67 -8.15
CA LEU A 103 -3.42 -2.48 -6.97
C LEU A 103 -2.15 -3.29 -7.16
N PHE A 104 -1.29 -3.20 -6.15
CA PHE A 104 -0.13 -4.07 -5.98
C PHE A 104 -0.53 -5.21 -5.05
N LEU A 105 -0.45 -6.44 -5.52
CA LEU A 105 -1.01 -7.60 -4.84
C LEU A 105 0.06 -8.65 -4.55
N LYS A 106 -0.10 -9.34 -3.43
CA LYS A 106 0.65 -10.54 -3.05
C LYS A 106 -0.31 -11.65 -2.61
N PRO A 107 0.12 -12.93 -2.58
CA PRO A 107 -0.61 -14.00 -1.91
C PRO A 107 -0.93 -13.61 -0.47
N GLY A 108 -2.16 -13.91 -0.06
CA GLY A 108 -2.74 -13.48 1.20
C GLY A 108 -3.66 -14.53 1.82
N SER A 109 -4.21 -14.20 2.99
CA SER A 109 -5.20 -15.04 3.69
C SER A 109 -6.60 -14.98 3.04
N SER A 110 -6.89 -13.90 2.31
CA SER A 110 -7.87 -13.84 1.22
C SER A 110 -7.08 -13.91 -0.08
N PRO A 111 -7.61 -14.46 -1.19
CA PRO A 111 -6.80 -15.01 -2.29
C PRO A 111 -5.68 -14.09 -2.81
N CYS A 112 -5.83 -12.77 -2.67
CA CYS A 112 -4.73 -11.81 -2.67
C CYS A 112 -4.89 -10.75 -1.56
N ASP A 113 -3.77 -10.23 -1.05
CA ASP A 113 -3.69 -9.06 -0.17
C ASP A 113 -3.08 -7.86 -0.91
N VAL A 114 -3.43 -6.63 -0.51
CA VAL A 114 -2.78 -5.41 -1.02
C VAL A 114 -1.38 -5.26 -0.43
N TYR A 115 -0.36 -5.42 -1.27
CA TYR A 115 1.04 -5.24 -0.88
C TYR A 115 1.36 -3.76 -0.63
N GLY A 116 1.99 -3.44 0.50
CA GLY A 116 2.28 -2.05 0.87
C GLY A 116 1.06 -1.28 1.40
N TRP A 117 -0.09 -1.94 1.59
CA TRP A 117 -1.28 -1.37 2.24
C TRP A 117 -1.72 -0.06 1.55
N HIS A 118 -1.77 1.07 2.28
CA HIS A 118 -2.08 2.38 1.70
C HIS A 118 -1.17 2.75 0.52
N LYS A 119 0.11 2.34 0.52
CA LYS A 119 1.04 2.61 -0.60
C LYS A 119 0.85 1.67 -1.78
N GLY A 120 0.08 0.59 -1.60
CA GLY A 120 -0.22 -0.41 -2.62
C GLY A 120 -1.48 -0.14 -3.43
N LYS A 121 -2.17 0.97 -3.18
CA LYS A 121 -3.43 1.33 -3.85
C LYS A 121 -3.34 2.76 -4.36
N TYR A 122 -3.55 2.92 -5.66
CA TYR A 122 -3.67 4.22 -6.31
C TYR A 122 -5.05 4.33 -6.96
N THR A 123 -5.62 5.52 -6.98
CA THR A 123 -6.94 5.78 -7.55
C THR A 123 -6.80 6.63 -8.82
N ILE A 124 -7.43 6.17 -9.90
CA ILE A 124 -7.47 6.88 -11.17
C ILE A 124 -8.75 7.72 -11.22
N VAL A 125 -8.62 9.02 -11.47
CA VAL A 125 -9.75 9.96 -11.60
C VAL A 125 -9.49 10.87 -12.78
N ASN A 126 -10.40 10.91 -13.76
CA ASN A 126 -10.28 11.80 -14.93
C ASN A 126 -8.91 11.75 -15.62
N GLY A 127 -8.31 10.56 -15.73
CA GLY A 127 -7.01 10.36 -16.38
C GLY A 127 -5.79 10.78 -15.55
N THR A 128 -5.96 11.11 -14.27
CA THR A 128 -4.85 11.40 -13.32
C THR A 128 -4.85 10.42 -12.16
N VAL A 129 -3.70 10.32 -11.48
CA VAL A 129 -3.54 9.47 -10.29
C VAL A 129 -3.71 10.34 -9.05
N ARG A 130 -4.77 10.11 -8.27
CA ARG A 130 -5.18 10.98 -7.15
C ARG A 130 -4.09 11.17 -6.10
N GLU A 131 -3.36 10.11 -5.77
CA GLU A 131 -2.35 10.09 -4.72
C GLU A 131 -1.01 10.69 -5.16
N LEU A 132 -0.84 11.00 -6.45
CA LEU A 132 0.38 11.56 -7.02
C LEU A 132 0.13 12.97 -7.57
N VAL A 133 1.02 13.90 -7.22
CA VAL A 133 0.88 15.30 -7.65
C VAL A 133 1.14 15.40 -9.16
N ASN A 134 0.22 16.05 -9.89
CA ASN A 134 0.35 16.37 -11.32
C ASN A 134 0.75 15.18 -12.21
N THR A 135 0.36 13.97 -11.84
CA THR A 135 0.75 12.76 -12.57
C THR A 135 -0.45 12.21 -13.34
N SER A 136 -0.32 12.12 -14.67
CA SER A 136 -1.33 11.47 -15.49
C SER A 136 -1.26 9.94 -15.34
N TRP A 137 -2.39 9.28 -15.56
CA TRP A 137 -2.45 7.83 -15.62
C TRP A 137 -1.51 7.27 -16.69
N ALA A 138 -1.42 7.90 -17.85
CA ALA A 138 -0.55 7.46 -18.93
C ALA A 138 0.94 7.47 -18.52
N GLN A 139 1.39 8.56 -17.88
CA GLN A 139 2.76 8.68 -17.36
C GLN A 139 3.04 7.63 -16.28
N PHE A 140 2.13 7.49 -15.32
CA PHE A 140 2.29 6.53 -14.24
C PHE A 140 2.31 5.09 -14.76
N ARG A 141 1.37 4.72 -15.63
CA ARG A 141 1.32 3.41 -16.27
C ARG A 141 2.62 3.09 -16.99
N GLN A 142 3.13 4.02 -17.81
CA GLN A 142 4.38 3.80 -18.53
C GLN A 142 5.52 3.54 -17.56
N SER A 143 5.64 4.34 -16.48
CA SER A 143 6.68 4.11 -15.47
C SER A 143 6.58 2.74 -14.78
N LEU A 144 5.36 2.23 -14.53
CA LEU A 144 5.18 0.90 -13.96
C LEU A 144 5.58 -0.20 -14.94
N VAL A 145 5.18 -0.07 -16.22
CA VAL A 145 5.55 -1.00 -17.29
C VAL A 145 7.06 -1.05 -17.45
N ASP A 146 7.72 0.11 -17.55
CA ASP A 146 9.17 0.21 -17.67
C ASP A 146 9.86 -0.46 -16.47
N ILE A 147 9.37 -0.23 -15.24
CA ILE A 147 9.92 -0.90 -14.06
C ILE A 147 9.75 -2.41 -14.17
N ILE A 148 8.55 -2.90 -14.52
CA ILE A 148 8.20 -4.33 -14.58
C ILE A 148 9.03 -5.06 -15.65
N GLU A 149 9.25 -4.45 -16.81
CA GLU A 149 10.07 -5.01 -17.89
C GLU A 149 11.55 -5.13 -17.54
N ASN A 150 12.02 -4.36 -16.56
CA ASN A 150 13.40 -4.34 -16.08
C ASN A 150 13.60 -5.07 -14.73
N LEU A 151 12.63 -5.86 -14.27
CA LEU A 151 12.74 -6.71 -13.07
C LEU A 151 13.40 -8.06 -13.39
#